data_AF-E3ZME0-F1
#
_entry.id   AF-E3ZME0-F1
#
_cell.length_a   1.000
_cell.length_b   1.000
_cell.length_c   1.000
_cell.angle_alpha   90.00
_cell.angle_beta   90.00
_cell.angle_gamma   90.00
#
_symmetry.space_group_name_H-M   'P 1'
#
loop_
_entity.id
_entity.type
_entity.pdbx_description
1 polymer ?
#
loop_
_entity_poly.entity_id
_entity_poly.type
_entity_poly.pdbx_seq_one_letter_code
_entity_poly.pdbx_strand_id
1 'polypeptide(L)'
;MGNFFASFVNWLIGSPGRFVVQLIENNMLIFMLFAMLYTTTILYAKWTLTYYLPKKMYQLAKMKTWELEELHEAWQTEKKSLPWYILVPSRNEFWVKSAKNAPESTKLLHFSQQKLKLSDKEKLQKIIEIQS
;
A
#
# COMPACT_ATOMS: atom_id res chain seq x y z
N MET A 1 -31.19 1.54 -9.37
CA MET A 1 -30.14 2.04 -8.44
C MET A 1 -30.53 3.29 -7.65
N GLY A 2 -31.56 4.07 -8.03
CA GLY A 2 -31.95 5.29 -7.29
C GLY A 2 -32.54 5.06 -5.89
N ASN A 3 -33.36 4.01 -5.68
CA ASN A 3 -33.99 3.73 -4.38
C ASN A 3 -33.02 3.28 -3.29
N PHE A 4 -31.95 2.55 -3.64
CA PHE A 4 -30.96 2.10 -2.67
C PHE A 4 -30.11 3.28 -2.17
N PHE A 5 -29.70 4.18 -3.07
CA PHE A 5 -28.93 5.37 -2.71
C PHE A 5 -29.76 6.34 -1.87
N ALA A 6 -31.03 6.56 -2.24
CA ALA A 6 -31.95 7.40 -1.46
C ALA A 6 -32.25 6.80 -0.08
N SER A 7 -32.42 5.48 0.01
CA SER A 7 -32.63 4.78 1.29
C SER A 7 -31.36 4.79 2.16
N PHE A 8 -30.18 4.63 1.56
CA PHE A 8 -28.89 4.74 2.24
C PHE A 8 -28.65 6.16 2.78
N VAL A 9 -28.91 7.20 1.96
CA VAL A 9 -28.80 8.60 2.37
C VAL A 9 -29.83 8.94 3.47
N ASN A 10 -31.08 8.48 3.34
CA ASN A 10 -32.09 8.67 4.39
C ASN A 10 -31.77 7.90 5.68
N TRP A 11 -31.10 6.74 5.59
CA TRP A 11 -30.59 5.99 6.75
C TRP A 11 -29.43 6.73 7.42
N LEU A 12 -28.52 7.32 6.63
CA LEU A 12 -27.39 8.14 7.08
C LEU A 12 -27.82 9.49 7.70
N ILE A 13 -28.97 10.02 7.31
CA ILE A 13 -29.55 11.29 7.84
C ILE A 13 -30.57 11.01 8.97
N GLY A 14 -31.11 9.80 9.01
CA GLY A 14 -32.10 9.33 9.99
C GLY A 14 -31.50 9.02 11.37
N SER A 15 -32.30 8.38 12.23
CA SER A 15 -31.92 8.01 13.61
C SER A 15 -30.57 7.26 13.73
N PRO A 16 -30.25 6.28 12.86
CA PRO A 16 -28.98 5.56 12.95
C PRO A 16 -27.77 6.44 12.62
N GLY A 17 -27.89 7.31 11.61
CA GLY A 17 -26.84 8.25 11.26
C GLY A 17 -26.60 9.31 12.32
N ARG A 18 -27.67 9.85 12.93
CA ARG A 18 -27.56 10.76 14.08
C ARG A 18 -26.93 10.09 15.29
N PHE A 19 -27.22 8.82 15.53
CA PHE A 19 -26.58 8.04 16.58
C PHE A 19 -25.07 7.90 16.34
N VAL A 20 -24.64 7.61 15.10
CA VAL A 20 -23.21 7.54 14.74
C VAL A 20 -22.54 8.89 14.93
N VAL A 21 -23.16 9.98 14.47
CA VAL A 21 -22.61 11.34 14.66
C VAL A 21 -22.50 11.69 16.13
N GLN A 22 -23.53 11.44 16.94
CA GLN A 22 -23.49 11.67 18.39
C GLN A 22 -22.44 10.79 19.08
N LEU A 23 -22.26 9.55 18.65
CA LEU A 23 -21.21 8.67 19.16
C LEU A 23 -19.82 9.23 18.86
N ILE A 24 -19.63 9.79 17.66
CA ILE A 24 -18.38 10.45 17.24
C ILE A 24 -18.15 11.71 18.06
N GLU A 25 -19.16 12.58 18.18
CA GLU A 25 -19.08 13.83 18.94
C GLU A 25 -18.75 13.56 20.41
N ASN A 26 -19.42 12.59 21.03
CA ASN A 26 -19.18 12.21 22.43
C ASN A 26 -17.81 11.58 22.67
N ASN A 27 -17.15 11.05 21.63
CA ASN A 27 -15.86 10.37 21.72
C ASN A 27 -14.81 11.00 20.76
N MET A 28 -14.92 12.29 20.48
CA MET A 28 -14.20 12.95 19.39
C MET A 28 -12.69 12.72 19.43
N LEU A 29 -12.08 12.77 20.61
CA LEU A 29 -10.64 12.53 20.80
C LEU A 29 -10.23 11.12 20.38
N ILE A 30 -11.03 10.11 20.72
CA ILE A 30 -10.77 8.71 20.37
C ILE A 30 -10.84 8.55 18.85
N PHE A 31 -11.86 9.13 18.21
CA PHE A 31 -11.98 9.10 16.75
C PHE A 31 -10.85 9.83 16.04
N MET A 32 -10.42 10.98 16.55
CA MET A 32 -9.25 11.70 16.03
C MET A 32 -7.97 10.88 16.14
N LEU A 33 -7.74 10.21 17.27
CA LEU A 33 -6.60 9.32 17.46
C LEU A 33 -6.62 8.16 16.44
N PHE A 34 -7.77 7.51 16.26
CA PHE A 34 -7.91 6.46 15.24
C PHE A 34 -7.67 6.97 13.83
N ALA A 35 -8.22 8.14 13.47
CA ALA A 35 -8.03 8.75 12.16
C ALA A 35 -6.55 9.11 11.91
N MET A 36 -5.87 9.62 12.93
CA MET A 36 -4.44 9.94 12.88
C MET A 36 -3.60 8.68 12.69
N LEU A 37 -3.83 7.65 13.51
CA LEU A 37 -3.14 6.37 13.41
C LEU A 37 -3.35 5.73 12.04
N TYR A 38 -4.58 5.72 11.54
CA TYR A 38 -4.93 5.20 10.22
C TYR A 38 -4.18 5.96 9.11
N THR A 39 -4.25 7.29 9.12
CA THR A 39 -3.60 8.13 8.10
C THR A 39 -2.08 7.95 8.11
N THR A 40 -1.46 7.97 9.30
CA THR A 40 -0.02 7.73 9.45
C THR A 40 0.37 6.34 8.95
N THR A 41 -0.44 5.32 9.22
CA THR A 41 -0.19 3.95 8.74
C THR A 41 -0.23 3.86 7.22
N ILE A 42 -1.19 4.52 6.58
CA ILE A 42 -1.31 4.58 5.12
C ILE A 42 -0.13 5.34 4.50
N LEU A 43 0.24 6.49 5.07
CA LEU A 43 1.39 7.27 4.63
C LEU A 43 2.70 6.48 4.75
N TYR A 44 2.90 5.79 5.88
CA TYR A 44 4.05 4.92 6.09
C TYR A 44 4.11 3.79 5.05
N ALA A 45 2.98 3.17 4.73
CA ALA A 45 2.92 2.13 3.72
C ALA A 45 3.26 2.68 2.31
N LYS A 46 2.74 3.87 1.96
CA LYS A 46 3.07 4.54 0.69
C LYS A 46 4.56 4.89 0.61
N TRP A 47 5.15 5.40 1.70
CA TRP A 47 6.58 5.66 1.77
C TRP A 47 7.41 4.39 1.60
N THR A 48 7.01 3.30 2.26
CA THR A 48 7.69 2.00 2.16
C THR A 48 7.70 1.48 0.72
N LEU A 49 6.57 1.55 0.03
CA LEU A 49 6.47 1.12 -1.36
C LEU A 49 7.28 2.01 -2.32
N THR A 50 7.33 3.32 -2.05
CA THR A 50 7.96 4.30 -2.95
C THR A 50 9.46 4.42 -2.77
N TYR A 51 9.96 4.28 -1.53
CA TYR A 51 11.36 4.55 -1.21
C TYR A 51 12.08 3.34 -0.62
N TYR A 52 11.50 2.69 0.39
CA TYR A 52 12.17 1.61 1.11
C TYR A 52 12.41 0.38 0.23
N LEU A 53 11.37 -0.15 -0.42
CA LEU A 53 11.48 -1.34 -1.25
C LEU A 53 12.41 -1.12 -2.46
N PRO A 54 12.27 -0.04 -3.27
CA PRO A 54 13.18 0.21 -4.38
C PRO A 54 14.65 0.38 -3.94
N LYS A 55 14.89 1.03 -2.80
CA LYS A 55 16.26 1.18 -2.25
C LYS A 55 16.88 -0.17 -1.89
N LYS A 56 16.11 -1.06 -1.25
CA LYS A 56 16.51 -2.44 -0.95
C LYS A 56 16.79 -3.24 -2.22
N MET A 57 15.92 -3.14 -3.24
CA MET A 57 16.13 -3.78 -4.55
C MET A 57 17.43 -3.31 -5.23
N TYR A 58 17.69 -1.99 -5.20
CA TYR A 58 18.90 -1.41 -5.78
C TYR A 58 20.18 -1.87 -5.04
N GLN A 59 20.13 -1.93 -3.71
CA GLN A 59 21.24 -2.45 -2.90
C GLN A 59 21.53 -3.91 -3.24
N LEU A 60 20.49 -4.73 -3.39
CA LEU A 60 20.62 -6.13 -3.77
C LEU A 60 21.25 -6.27 -5.17
N ALA A 61 20.77 -5.51 -6.15
CA ALA A 61 21.30 -5.52 -7.51
C ALA A 61 22.77 -5.06 -7.60
N LYS A 62 23.20 -4.15 -6.71
CA LYS A 62 24.58 -3.64 -6.68
C LYS A 62 25.58 -4.62 -6.03
N MET A 63 25.12 -5.57 -5.21
CA MET A 63 26.02 -6.47 -4.46
C MET A 63 26.69 -7.52 -5.35
N LYS A 64 26.04 -7.97 -6.43
CA LYS A 64 26.57 -8.94 -7.38
C LYS A 64 25.96 -8.73 -8.77
N THR A 65 26.75 -8.99 -9.81
CA THR A 65 26.25 -9.14 -11.19
C THR A 65 25.55 -10.48 -11.30
N TRP A 66 24.26 -10.51 -10.96
CA TRP A 66 23.39 -11.66 -11.15
C TRP A 66 22.63 -11.55 -12.47
N GLU A 67 22.33 -12.70 -13.07
CA GLU A 67 21.32 -12.74 -14.13
C GLU A 67 19.95 -12.34 -13.56
N LEU A 68 19.05 -11.84 -14.43
CA LEU A 68 17.75 -11.30 -14.00
C LEU A 68 16.92 -12.30 -13.19
N GLU A 69 17.00 -13.60 -13.52
CA GLU A 69 16.25 -14.66 -12.83
C GLU A 69 16.80 -14.89 -11.41
N GLU A 70 18.12 -14.98 -11.26
CA GLU A 70 18.79 -15.14 -9.97
C GLU A 70 18.54 -13.93 -9.05
N LEU A 71 18.59 -12.72 -9.61
CA LEU A 71 18.28 -11.48 -8.89
C LEU A 71 16.82 -11.44 -8.45
N HIS A 72 15.90 -11.94 -9.27
CA HIS A 72 14.48 -12.02 -8.92
C HIS A 72 14.24 -13.02 -7.78
N GLU A 73 14.83 -14.21 -7.82
CA GLU A 73 14.72 -15.20 -6.73
C GLU A 73 15.32 -14.70 -5.41
N ALA A 74 16.50 -14.05 -5.49
CA ALA A 74 17.12 -13.41 -4.34
C ALA A 74 16.22 -12.31 -3.76
N TRP A 75 15.59 -11.50 -4.61
CA TRP A 75 14.64 -10.49 -4.18
C TRP A 75 13.40 -11.09 -3.50
N GLN A 76 12.83 -12.17 -4.03
CA GLN A 76 11.69 -12.83 -3.39
C GLN A 76 12.06 -13.39 -2.01
N THR A 77 13.28 -13.92 -1.87
CA THR A 77 13.79 -14.43 -0.59
C THR A 77 13.96 -13.30 0.43
N GLU A 78 14.57 -12.18 0.02
CA GLU A 78 14.75 -10.98 0.85
C GLU A 78 13.39 -10.35 1.21
N LYS A 79 12.43 -10.32 0.28
CA LYS A 79 11.09 -9.79 0.52
C LYS A 79 10.32 -10.64 1.54
N LYS A 80 10.49 -11.96 1.53
CA LYS A 80 9.90 -12.88 2.52
C LYS A 80 10.56 -12.76 3.90
N SER A 81 11.84 -12.38 3.97
CA SER A 81 12.55 -12.15 5.24
C SER A 81 12.20 -10.82 5.90
N LEU A 82 11.49 -9.92 5.20
CA LEU A 82 11.10 -8.62 5.75
C LEU A 82 10.22 -8.77 7.01
N PRO A 83 10.46 -7.94 8.03
CA PRO A 83 9.62 -7.92 9.23
C PRO A 83 8.15 -7.64 8.91
N TRP A 84 7.27 -8.19 9.74
CA TRP A 84 5.82 -8.09 9.53
C TRP A 84 5.30 -6.63 9.53
N TYR A 85 5.98 -5.74 10.25
CA TYR A 85 5.65 -4.31 10.36
C TYR A 85 6.06 -3.49 9.13
N ILE A 86 6.78 -4.06 8.15
CA ILE A 86 7.00 -3.41 6.86
C ILE A 86 5.71 -3.53 6.07
N LEU A 87 5.02 -2.40 5.91
CA LEU A 87 3.69 -2.34 5.32
C LEU A 87 3.73 -1.79 3.89
N VAL A 88 2.86 -2.31 3.04
CA VAL A 88 2.60 -1.77 1.70
C VAL A 88 1.10 -1.59 1.51
N PRO A 89 0.69 -0.64 0.64
CA PRO A 89 -0.70 -0.50 0.26
C PRO A 89 -1.23 -1.80 -0.36
N SER A 90 -2.46 -2.15 0.00
CA SER A 90 -3.23 -3.17 -0.68
C SER A 90 -3.68 -2.67 -2.07
N ARG A 91 -4.33 -3.55 -2.85
CA ARG A 91 -4.86 -3.18 -4.17
C ARG A 91 -5.86 -2.01 -4.10
N ASN A 92 -6.55 -1.81 -2.98
CA ASN A 92 -7.56 -0.77 -2.82
C ASN A 92 -7.04 0.51 -2.15
N GLU A 93 -5.73 0.66 -1.92
CA GLU A 93 -5.04 1.80 -1.26
C GLU A 93 -5.50 2.22 0.15
N PHE A 94 -6.74 1.94 0.53
CA PHE A 94 -7.33 2.20 1.85
C PHE A 94 -7.00 1.15 2.90
N TRP A 95 -6.31 0.08 2.50
CA TRP A 95 -5.86 -0.96 3.42
C TRP A 95 -4.37 -1.19 3.25
N VAL A 96 -3.72 -1.52 4.35
CA VAL A 96 -2.31 -1.92 4.37
C VAL A 96 -2.18 -3.42 4.53
N LYS A 97 -1.10 -3.99 4.02
CA LYS A 97 -0.71 -5.38 4.21
C LYS A 97 0.78 -5.48 4.41
N SER A 98 1.24 -6.55 5.04
CA SER A 98 2.68 -6.79 5.18
C SER A 98 3.33 -7.01 3.80
N ALA A 99 4.49 -6.41 3.60
CA ALA A 99 5.27 -6.51 2.36
C ALA A 99 5.64 -7.96 2.01
N LYS A 100 5.88 -8.80 3.03
CA LYS A 100 6.19 -10.23 2.88
C LYS A 100 5.05 -11.03 2.22
N ASN A 101 3.81 -10.56 2.39
CA ASN A 101 2.59 -11.18 1.86
C ASN A 101 2.05 -10.43 0.63
N ALA A 102 2.78 -9.43 0.14
CA ALA A 102 2.32 -8.62 -0.98
C ALA A 102 2.55 -9.36 -2.31
N PRO A 103 1.50 -9.55 -3.14
CA PRO A 103 1.64 -10.13 -4.47
C PRO A 103 2.58 -9.29 -5.34
N GLU A 104 3.28 -9.95 -6.25
CA GLU A 104 4.33 -9.41 -7.13
C GLU A 104 3.89 -8.16 -7.92
N SER A 105 2.59 -8.05 -8.23
CA SER A 105 1.97 -6.85 -8.78
C SER A 105 1.28 -6.05 -7.66
N THR A 106 2.05 -5.23 -6.96
CA THR A 106 1.45 -4.25 -6.04
C THR A 106 0.89 -3.10 -6.88
N LYS A 107 -0.40 -3.20 -7.23
CA LYS A 107 -1.15 -2.13 -7.90
C LYS A 107 -1.24 -0.93 -6.97
N LEU A 108 -0.59 0.17 -7.33
CA LEU A 108 -0.99 1.51 -6.91
C LEU A 108 -2.16 1.91 -7.79
N LEU A 109 -3.31 2.18 -7.19
CA LEU A 109 -4.48 2.73 -7.86
C LEU A 109 -4.51 4.23 -7.56
N HIS A 110 -3.97 4.98 -8.52
CA HIS A 110 -4.06 6.44 -8.68
C HIS A 110 -3.06 7.29 -7.91
N PHE A 111 -1.91 7.56 -8.55
CA PHE A 111 -1.36 8.93 -8.69
C PHE A 111 -0.46 9.13 -9.93
N SER A 112 -0.53 8.26 -10.93
CA SER A 112 0.08 8.52 -12.24
C SER A 112 -0.61 7.67 -13.29
N GLN A 113 -1.43 8.29 -14.13
CA GLN A 113 -2.11 7.65 -15.26
C GLN A 113 -1.15 7.15 -16.38
N GLN A 114 0.16 7.09 -16.17
CA GLN A 114 1.12 6.63 -17.21
C GLN A 114 2.31 5.80 -16.71
N LYS A 115 2.54 5.61 -15.40
CA LYS A 115 3.66 4.78 -14.93
C LYS A 115 3.20 3.33 -14.77
N LEU A 116 3.53 2.55 -15.80
CA LEU A 116 3.36 1.10 -15.94
C LEU A 116 3.32 0.34 -14.60
N LYS A 117 2.35 -0.57 -14.50
CA LYS A 117 2.25 -1.62 -13.49
C LYS A 117 3.46 -2.55 -13.61
N LEU A 118 4.64 -2.08 -13.24
CA LEU A 118 5.87 -2.84 -13.36
C LEU A 118 5.86 -3.93 -12.28
N SER A 119 5.88 -5.19 -12.72
CA SER A 119 6.21 -6.34 -11.91
C SER A 119 7.57 -6.13 -11.24
N ASP A 120 7.80 -6.84 -10.13
CA ASP A 120 9.09 -6.77 -9.44
C ASP A 120 10.25 -7.17 -10.39
N LYS A 121 10.02 -8.11 -11.32
CA LYS A 121 10.97 -8.48 -12.39
C LYS A 121 11.27 -7.32 -13.36
N GLU A 122 10.26 -6.60 -13.83
CA GLU A 122 10.46 -5.44 -14.72
C GLU A 122 11.15 -4.26 -14.01
N LYS A 123 10.91 -4.09 -12.70
CA LYS A 123 11.65 -3.10 -11.89
C LYS A 123 13.13 -3.45 -11.79
N LEU A 124 13.45 -4.74 -11.57
CA LEU A 124 14.84 -5.21 -11.52
C LEU A 124 15.53 -5.06 -12.87
N GLN A 125 14.85 -5.39 -13.97
CA GLN A 125 15.37 -5.18 -15.33
C GLN A 125 15.73 -3.71 -15.57
N LYS A 126 14.85 -2.76 -15.21
CA LYS A 126 15.15 -1.33 -15.32
C LYS A 126 16.33 -0.89 -14.46
N ILE A 127 16.53 -1.50 -13.30
CA ILE A 127 17.69 -1.20 -12.44
C ILE A 127 18.98 -1.66 -13.13
N ILE A 128 18.98 -2.83 -13.77
CA ILE A 128 20.12 -3.35 -14.54
C ILE A 128 20.41 -2.44 -15.75
N GLU A 129 19.38 -2.04 -16.51
CA GLU A 129 19.51 -1.12 -17.66
C GLU A 129 20.09 0.26 -17.29
N ILE A 130 19.88 0.74 -16.06
CA ILE A 130 20.46 2.00 -15.57
C ILE A 130 21.93 1.83 -15.11
N GLN A 131 22.35 0.60 -14.79
CA GLN A 131 23.70 0.29 -14.31
C GLN A 131 24.67 -0.13 -15.43
N SER A 132 24.18 -0.55 -16.59
CA SER A 132 24.96 -0.83 -17.81
C SER A 132 25.37 0.44 -18.54
#